data_AF-A0A5Q0SR87-F1
#
_entry.id   AF-A0A5Q0SR87-F1
#
_cell.length_a   1.000
_cell.length_b   1.000
_cell.length_c   1.000
_cell.angle_alpha   90.00
_cell.angle_beta   90.00
_cell.angle_gamma   90.00
#
_symmetry.space_group_name_H-M   'P 1'
#
loop_
_entity.id
_entity.type
_entity.pdbx_description
1 polymer ?
#
loop_
_entity_poly.entity_id
_entity_poly.type
_entity_poly.pdbx_seq_one_letter_code
_entity_poly.pdbx_strand_id
1 'polypeptide(L)' 'MTESMARKVFEGLAYTIWEDDEASVVLLEGKPIQASCVEHGNHNLFDLECPYVEKLLKKIFS' A
#
# COMPACT_ATOMS: atom_id res chain seq x y z
N MET A 1 -19.69 1.88 -8.71
CA MET A 1 -18.51 2.46 -8.03
C MET A 1 -17.31 1.91 -8.76
N THR A 2 -16.55 2.74 -9.45
CA THR A 2 -15.37 2.32 -10.22
C THR A 2 -14.29 1.91 -9.22
N GLU A 3 -13.72 0.72 -9.34
CA GLU A 3 -12.59 0.34 -8.47
C GLU A 3 -11.38 1.25 -8.76
N SER A 4 -10.80 1.80 -7.70
CA SER A 4 -9.62 2.66 -7.77
C SER A 4 -8.41 1.85 -8.26
N MET A 5 -7.65 2.38 -9.23
CA MET A 5 -6.46 1.72 -9.75
C MET A 5 -5.27 1.95 -8.81
N ALA A 6 -4.48 0.89 -8.56
CA ALA A 6 -3.22 1.04 -7.85
C ALA A 6 -2.18 1.73 -8.74
N ARG A 7 -1.45 2.69 -8.18
CA ARG A 7 -0.42 3.45 -8.85
C ARG A 7 0.88 3.43 -8.05
N LYS A 8 2.00 3.25 -8.72
CA LYS A 8 3.33 3.45 -8.13
C LYS A 8 3.63 4.94 -8.13
N VAL A 9 3.71 5.55 -6.95
CA VAL A 9 3.96 7.01 -6.81
C VAL A 9 5.43 7.33 -6.57
N PHE A 10 6.22 6.34 -6.16
CA PHE A 10 7.66 6.49 -5.96
C PHE A 10 8.39 5.18 -6.25
N GLU A 11 9.57 5.29 -6.85
CA GLU A 11 10.51 4.20 -7.08
C GLU A 11 11.94 4.66 -6.78
N GLY A 12 12.51 4.14 -5.71
CA GLY A 12 13.91 4.36 -5.33
C GLY A 12 14.74 3.09 -5.49
N LEU A 13 16.01 3.16 -5.08
CA LEU A 13 16.94 2.04 -5.18
C LEU A 13 16.51 0.82 -4.36
N ALA A 14 15.98 1.03 -3.17
CA ALA A 14 15.63 -0.04 -2.23
C ALA A 14 14.13 -0.09 -1.90
N TYR A 15 13.38 1.00 -2.08
CA TYR A 15 11.97 1.04 -1.71
C TYR A 15 11.09 1.68 -2.78
N THR A 16 9.83 1.27 -2.79
CA THR A 16 8.78 1.79 -3.66
C THR A 16 7.56 2.14 -2.83
N ILE A 17 6.76 3.09 -3.32
CA ILE A 17 5.49 3.45 -2.69
C ILE A 17 4.39 3.27 -3.71
N TRP A 18 3.35 2.55 -3.30
CA TRP A 18 2.13 2.33 -4.07
C TRP A 18 0.95 2.94 -3.33
N GLU A 19 -0.02 3.45 -4.09
CA GLU A 19 -1.22 4.07 -3.55
C GLU A 19 -2.44 3.72 -4.40
N ASP A 20 -3.60 3.77 -3.77
CA ASP A 20 -4.89 3.98 -4.42
C ASP A 20 -5.70 5.04 -3.64
N ASP A 21 -6.99 5.14 -3.91
CA ASP A 21 -7.86 6.12 -3.24
C ASP A 21 -8.08 5.83 -1.74
N GLU A 22 -7.76 4.62 -1.26
CA GLU A 22 -8.09 4.14 0.09
C GLU A 22 -6.85 3.84 0.97
N ALA A 23 -5.69 3.57 0.36
CA ALA A 23 -4.47 3.21 1.08
C ALA A 23 -3.18 3.59 0.37
N SER A 24 -2.08 3.60 1.14
CA SER A 24 -0.71 3.62 0.64
C SER A 24 0.11 2.50 1.28
N VAL A 25 1.05 1.93 0.52
CA VAL A 25 1.96 0.87 0.98
C VAL A 25 3.38 1.21 0.57
N VAL A 26 4.30 1.09 1.51
CA VAL A 26 5.76 1.13 1.28
C VAL A 26 6.26 -0.30 1.15
N LEU A 27 6.90 -0.61 0.03
CA LEU A 27 7.62 -1.87 -0.18
C LEU A 27 9.12 -1.62 -0.04
N LEU A 28 9.81 -2.40 0.79
CA LEU A 28 11.28 -2.48 0.84
C LEU A 28 11.71 -3.77 0.13
N GLU A 29 12.48 -3.64 -0.94
CA GLU A 29 12.93 -4.76 -1.78
C GLU A 29 11.76 -5.66 -2.23
N GLY A 30 10.62 -5.03 -2.55
CA GLY A 30 9.40 -5.72 -2.97
C GLY A 30 8.54 -6.28 -1.83
N LYS A 31 8.97 -6.19 -0.57
CA LYS A 31 8.21 -6.67 0.60
C LYS A 31 7.49 -5.51 1.29
N PRO A 32 6.20 -5.60 1.60
CA PRO A 32 5.49 -4.55 2.32
C PRO A 32 6.00 -4.43 3.76
N ILE A 33 6.36 -3.21 4.15
CA ILE A 33 6.92 -2.93 5.49
C ILE A 33 6.10 -1.91 6.29
N GLN A 34 5.33 -1.07 5.61
CA GLN A 34 4.52 -0.04 6.24
C GLN A 34 3.34 0.30 5.32
N ALA A 35 2.21 0.63 5.92
CA ALA A 35 1.03 1.07 5.21
C ALA A 35 0.34 2.23 5.91
N SER A 36 -0.49 2.94 5.16
CA SER A 36 -1.49 3.84 5.70
C SER A 36 -2.84 3.59 5.01
N CYS A 37 -3.94 3.84 5.71
CA CYS A 37 -5.28 3.79 5.11
C CYS A 37 -6.12 5.00 5.51
N VAL A 38 -7.19 5.23 4.76
CA VAL A 38 -8.10 6.36 4.96
C VAL A 38 -8.79 6.38 6.33
N GLU A 39 -8.99 5.21 6.96
CA GLU A 39 -9.68 5.11 8.26
C GLU A 39 -8.72 5.22 9.45
N HIS A 40 -7.58 4.52 9.42
CA HIS A 40 -6.69 4.40 10.57
C HIS A 40 -5.46 5.34 10.49
N GLY A 41 -5.22 5.98 9.34
CA GLY A 41 -3.99 6.72 9.10
C GLY A 41 -2.80 5.77 8.97
N ASN A 42 -1.68 6.09 9.61
CA ASN A 42 -0.48 5.24 9.57
C ASN A 42 -0.64 4.02 10.48
N HIS A 43 -0.39 2.84 9.91
CA HIS A 43 -0.24 1.62 10.68
C HIS A 43 1.16 1.55 11.33
N ASN A 44 1.29 0.71 12.36
CA ASN A 44 2.60 0.36 12.88
C ASN A 44 3.43 -0.38 11.82
N LEU A 45 4.75 -0.40 11.99
CA LEU A 45 5.62 -1.16 11.09
C LEU A 45 5.20 -2.64 11.07
N PHE A 46 5.09 -3.21 9.88
CA PHE A 46 4.65 -4.58 9.60
C PHE A 46 3.21 -4.92 10.00
N ASP A 47 2.45 -3.97 10.54
CA ASP A 47 1.01 -4.11 10.73
C ASP A 47 0.30 -3.83 9.40
N LEU A 48 -0.06 -4.91 8.71
CA LEU A 48 -0.72 -4.89 7.40
C LEU A 48 -2.13 -5.47 7.46
N GLU A 49 -2.62 -5.78 8.66
CA GLU A 49 -3.93 -6.40 8.90
C GLU A 49 -5.03 -5.34 8.83
N CYS A 50 -5.27 -4.82 7.62
CA CYS A 50 -6.29 -3.83 7.36
C CYS A 50 -6.99 -4.11 6.02
N PRO A 51 -8.34 -4.10 5.96
CA PRO A 51 -9.08 -4.38 4.73
C PRO A 51 -8.68 -3.50 3.53
N TYR A 52 -8.38 -2.22 3.78
CA TYR A 52 -7.96 -1.28 2.74
C TYR A 52 -6.55 -1.61 2.22
N VAL A 53 -5.63 -1.96 3.13
CA VAL A 53 -4.26 -2.35 2.80
C VAL A 53 -4.24 -3.67 2.03
N GLU A 54 -5.01 -4.67 2.47
CA GLU A 54 -5.14 -5.94 1.77
C GLU A 54 -5.67 -5.78 0.34
N LYS A 55 -6.66 -4.90 0.15
CA LYS A 55 -7.23 -4.59 -1.16
C LYS A 55 -6.17 -3.99 -2.09
N LEU A 56 -5.38 -3.04 -1.59
CA LEU A 56 -4.27 -2.46 -2.36
C LEU A 56 -3.18 -3.49 -2.67
N LEU A 57 -2.78 -4.32 -1.69
CA LEU A 57 -1.78 -5.37 -1.90
C LEU A 57 -2.19 -6.36 -2.99
N LYS A 58 -3.48 -6.75 -3.04
CA LYS A 58 -4.02 -7.59 -4.12
C LYS A 58 -3.86 -6.94 -5.49
N LYS A 59 -4.04 -5.62 -5.62
CA LYS A 59 -3.85 -4.89 -6.88
C LYS A 59 -2.36 -4.82 -7.30
N ILE A 60 -1.45 -4.78 -6.33
CA ILE A 60 0.01 -4.70 -6.59
C ILE A 60 0.58 -6.04 -7.04
N PHE A 61 0.10 -7.16 -6.48
CA PHE A 61 0.66 -8.50 -6.68
C PHE A 61 -0.19 -9.44 -7.54
N SER A 62 -1.30 -8.96 -8.10
CA SER A 62 -2.08 -9.70 -9.11
C SER A 62 -1.56 -9.43 -10.52
#